data_AF-A0A947VXH8-F1
#
_entry.id   AF-A0A947VXH8-F1
#
_cell.length_a   1.000
_cell.length_b   1.000
_cell.length_c   1.000
_cell.angle_alpha   90.00
_cell.angle_beta   90.00
_cell.angle_gamma   90.00
#
_symmetry.space_group_name_H-M   'P 1'
#
loop_
_entity.id
_entity.type
_entity.pdbx_description
1 polymer ?
#
loop_
_entity_poly.entity_id
_entity_poly.type
_entity_poly.pdbx_seq_one_letter_code
_entity_poly.pdbx_strand_id
1 'polypeptide(L)'
;MLLVFLLLILPILGMTVGFIFYRFQGKKDLFKIDLVQFYYTFILSPIVFVWIKTMIFLLLQANAHQLSVKEIYAVDTAFSVIFLLIFAFVAMHSVTKTFHLKNKDPLYDIFFDNEYIHLWLSHIVMAVGSLSILTAISFINLWLPLNWMVDNGIFIFFLTVAFFVGWAIYMAFELADPKLQKRVSFMRLMKLIIGVVLSLHIILFAIMTPSLSSQYALFWFMTMAFFGASLLGFSTYKSIRFKSWINSLVNNKLIYKNLGWGENIALFDHHQSSEEKNK
;
A
#
# COMPACT_ATOMS: atom_id res chain seq x y z
N MET A 1 -3.22 -23.41 13.70
CA MET A 1 -1.95 -23.18 12.96
C MET A 1 -2.17 -22.94 11.47
N LEU A 2 -2.85 -23.84 10.74
CA LEU A 2 -3.13 -23.69 9.30
C LEU A 2 -3.85 -22.38 8.95
N LEU A 3 -4.90 -22.02 9.70
CA LEU A 3 -5.66 -20.78 9.48
C LEU A 3 -4.78 -19.53 9.60
N VAL A 4 -3.91 -19.49 10.62
CA VAL A 4 -2.96 -18.38 10.83
C VAL A 4 -2.00 -18.30 9.66
N PHE A 5 -1.40 -19.42 9.26
CA PHE A 5 -0.49 -19.47 8.10
C PHE A 5 -1.17 -19.01 6.80
N LEU A 6 -2.43 -19.40 6.58
CA LEU A 6 -3.22 -19.02 5.41
C LEU A 6 -3.52 -17.51 5.40
N LEU A 7 -3.82 -16.93 6.57
CA LEU A 7 -4.02 -15.49 6.75
C LEU A 7 -2.72 -14.69 6.52
N LEU A 8 -1.57 -15.24 6.89
CA LEU A 8 -0.27 -14.60 6.66
C LEU A 8 0.14 -14.60 5.19
N ILE A 9 -0.23 -15.65 4.46
CA ILE A 9 0.15 -15.85 3.05
C ILE A 9 -0.83 -15.18 2.08
N LEU A 10 -2.09 -14.99 2.46
CA LEU A 10 -3.14 -14.41 1.61
C LEU A 10 -2.74 -13.06 0.96
N PRO A 11 -2.17 -12.09 1.70
CA PRO A 11 -1.72 -10.83 1.11
C PRO A 11 -0.58 -11.03 0.10
N ILE A 12 0.34 -11.94 0.39
CA ILE A 12 1.49 -12.26 -0.47
C ILE A 12 1.00 -12.93 -1.76
N LEU A 13 0.08 -13.89 -1.67
CA LEU A 13 -0.55 -14.52 -2.83
C LEU A 13 -1.35 -13.51 -3.65
N GLY A 14 -2.14 -12.65 -2.99
CA GLY A 14 -2.88 -11.58 -3.66
C GLY A 14 -1.97 -10.63 -4.43
N MET A 15 -0.82 -10.25 -3.86
CA MET A 15 0.16 -9.43 -4.59
C MET A 15 0.82 -10.20 -5.75
N THR A 16 1.17 -11.47 -5.53
CA THR A 16 1.86 -12.32 -6.52
C THR A 16 0.96 -12.62 -7.71
N VAL A 17 -0.30 -13.00 -7.48
CA VAL A 17 -1.30 -13.21 -8.53
C VAL A 17 -1.49 -11.94 -9.35
N GLY A 18 -1.52 -10.77 -8.70
CA GLY A 18 -1.68 -9.49 -9.39
C GLY A 18 -0.52 -9.14 -10.28
N PHE A 19 0.68 -9.34 -9.76
CA PHE A 19 1.90 -9.15 -10.52
C PHE A 19 1.98 -10.09 -11.73
N ILE A 20 1.63 -11.37 -11.54
CA ILE A 20 1.60 -12.38 -12.62
C ILE A 20 0.58 -12.00 -13.69
N PHE A 21 -0.67 -11.71 -13.32
CA PHE A 21 -1.70 -11.32 -14.27
C PHE A 21 -1.30 -10.06 -15.04
N TYR A 22 -0.84 -9.02 -14.35
CA TYR A 22 -0.35 -7.79 -14.99
C TYR A 22 0.75 -8.07 -16.02
N ARG A 23 1.68 -8.98 -15.71
CA ARG A 23 2.78 -9.35 -16.59
C ARG A 23 2.34 -10.13 -17.83
N PHE A 24 1.34 -11.01 -17.71
CA PHE A 24 0.95 -11.92 -18.79
C PHE A 24 -0.21 -11.43 -19.66
N GLN A 25 -1.00 -10.44 -19.21
CA GLN A 25 -2.21 -10.00 -19.92
C GLN A 25 -2.02 -8.76 -20.83
N GLY A 26 -0.78 -8.43 -21.17
CA GLY A 26 -0.43 -7.26 -22.00
C GLY A 26 -1.45 -6.89 -23.08
N LYS A 27 -1.92 -5.65 -23.03
CA LYS A 27 -2.64 -4.90 -24.09
C LYS A 27 -3.94 -5.51 -24.63
N LYS A 28 -4.64 -6.38 -23.90
CA LYS A 28 -5.97 -6.83 -24.34
C LYS A 28 -7.07 -6.01 -23.66
N ASP A 29 -7.78 -5.22 -24.47
CA ASP A 29 -8.94 -4.37 -24.14
C ASP A 29 -10.17 -5.16 -23.65
N LEU A 30 -10.01 -6.12 -22.75
CA LEU A 30 -11.15 -6.75 -22.08
C LEU A 30 -11.70 -5.72 -21.09
N PHE A 31 -12.79 -5.07 -21.52
CA PHE A 31 -13.62 -4.07 -20.82
C PHE A 31 -13.23 -2.58 -20.88
N LYS A 32 -12.13 -2.18 -21.55
CA LYS A 32 -11.64 -0.78 -21.55
C LYS A 32 -11.43 -0.18 -20.15
N ILE A 33 -11.54 -0.98 -19.10
CA ILE A 33 -11.13 -0.66 -17.74
C ILE A 33 -9.64 -0.95 -17.71
N ASP A 34 -8.85 -0.01 -17.19
CA ASP A 34 -7.43 -0.22 -16.96
C ASP A 34 -7.25 -1.52 -16.16
N LEU A 35 -6.50 -2.48 -16.70
CA LEU A 35 -6.26 -3.79 -16.10
C LEU A 35 -5.80 -3.66 -14.63
N VAL A 36 -5.05 -2.59 -14.33
CA VAL A 36 -4.59 -2.25 -12.99
C VAL A 36 -5.76 -1.90 -12.07
N GLN A 37 -6.69 -1.06 -12.53
CA GLN A 37 -7.89 -0.68 -11.79
C GLN A 37 -8.81 -1.88 -11.56
N PHE A 38 -8.97 -2.74 -12.57
CA PHE A 38 -9.72 -3.99 -12.44
C PHE A 38 -9.11 -4.87 -11.36
N TYR A 39 -7.78 -5.05 -11.38
CA TYR A 39 -7.10 -5.88 -10.39
C TYR A 39 -7.26 -5.34 -8.97
N TYR A 40 -7.04 -4.04 -8.78
CA TYR A 40 -7.20 -3.40 -7.47
C TYR A 40 -8.62 -3.52 -6.94
N THR A 41 -9.61 -3.31 -7.80
CA THR A 41 -11.03 -3.28 -7.42
C THR A 41 -11.58 -4.68 -7.17
N PHE A 42 -11.31 -5.64 -8.05
CA PHE A 42 -12.00 -6.93 -8.03
C PHE A 42 -11.20 -8.07 -7.38
N ILE A 43 -9.89 -7.91 -7.18
CA ILE A 43 -9.05 -8.95 -6.60
C ILE A 43 -8.39 -8.46 -5.32
N LEU A 44 -7.59 -7.38 -5.39
CA LEU A 44 -6.81 -6.93 -4.24
C LEU A 44 -7.70 -6.41 -3.11
N SER A 45 -8.65 -5.52 -3.41
CA SER A 45 -9.51 -4.90 -2.39
C SER A 45 -10.36 -5.94 -1.65
N PRO A 46 -11.03 -6.92 -2.31
CA PRO A 46 -11.74 -8.00 -1.60
C PRO A 46 -10.82 -8.88 -0.75
N ILE A 47 -9.61 -9.20 -1.22
CA ILE A 47 -8.63 -9.96 -0.43
C ILE A 47 -8.23 -9.18 0.84
N VAL A 48 -7.93 -7.89 0.68
CA VAL A 48 -7.58 -7.00 1.80
C VAL A 48 -8.76 -6.87 2.76
N PHE A 49 -9.98 -6.76 2.25
CA PHE A 49 -11.20 -6.72 3.06
C PHE A 49 -11.32 -7.96 3.94
N VAL A 50 -11.27 -9.15 3.33
CA VAL A 50 -11.38 -10.43 4.05
C VAL A 50 -10.26 -10.55 5.08
N TRP A 51 -9.05 -10.14 4.72
CA TRP A 51 -7.91 -10.19 5.61
C TRP A 51 -8.08 -9.27 6.83
N ILE A 52 -8.36 -7.98 6.62
CA ILE A 52 -8.56 -7.02 7.72
C ILE A 52 -9.76 -7.44 8.57
N LYS A 53 -10.87 -7.83 7.94
CA LYS A 53 -12.07 -8.29 8.64
C LYS A 53 -11.76 -9.49 9.54
N THR A 54 -10.97 -10.45 9.04
CA THR A 54 -10.56 -11.60 9.84
C THR A 54 -9.66 -11.18 11.01
N MET A 55 -8.72 -10.24 10.80
CA MET A 55 -7.90 -9.73 11.90
C MET A 55 -8.73 -9.03 12.98
N ILE A 56 -9.69 -8.20 12.59
CA ILE A 56 -10.62 -7.53 13.52
C ILE A 56 -11.45 -8.58 14.26
N PHE A 57 -12.02 -9.55 13.56
CA PHE A 57 -12.77 -10.64 14.19
C PHE A 57 -11.94 -11.39 15.23
N LEU A 58 -10.69 -11.74 14.91
CA LEU A 58 -9.79 -12.43 15.85
C LEU A 58 -9.42 -11.57 17.06
N LEU A 59 -9.19 -10.27 16.86
CA LEU A 59 -8.95 -9.31 17.95
C LEU A 59 -10.15 -9.23 18.90
N LEU A 60 -11.37 -9.13 18.34
CA LEU A 60 -12.61 -9.07 19.11
C LEU A 60 -12.89 -10.40 19.83
N GLN A 61 -12.69 -11.53 19.16
CA GLN A 61 -12.91 -12.85 19.74
C GLN A 61 -11.94 -13.13 20.90
N ALA A 62 -10.67 -12.77 20.78
CA ALA A 62 -9.69 -12.93 21.84
C ALA A 62 -10.09 -12.20 23.13
N ASN A 63 -10.88 -11.14 23.00
CA ASN A 63 -11.32 -10.28 24.10
C ASN A 63 -12.84 -10.36 24.33
N ALA A 64 -13.49 -11.45 23.90
CA ALA A 64 -14.93 -11.64 24.03
C ALA A 64 -15.45 -11.69 25.49
N HIS A 65 -14.56 -11.84 26.47
CA HIS A 65 -14.90 -11.74 27.90
C HIS A 65 -15.08 -10.27 28.36
N GLN A 66 -14.53 -9.31 27.62
CA GLN A 66 -14.62 -7.87 27.90
C GLN A 66 -15.66 -7.17 27.04
N LEU A 67 -16.10 -7.81 25.96
CA LEU A 67 -17.01 -7.24 24.96
C LEU A 67 -18.28 -8.08 24.87
N SER A 68 -19.44 -7.42 24.89
CA SER A 68 -20.71 -8.06 24.61
C SER A 68 -20.82 -8.49 23.14
N VAL A 69 -21.64 -9.51 22.87
CA VAL A 69 -21.93 -9.97 21.50
C VAL A 69 -22.45 -8.83 20.63
N LYS A 70 -23.22 -7.89 21.22
CA LYS A 70 -23.73 -6.70 20.52
C LYS A 70 -22.60 -5.76 20.09
N GLU A 71 -21.61 -5.53 20.94
CA GLU A 71 -20.45 -4.69 20.62
C GLU A 71 -19.57 -5.34 19.54
N ILE A 72 -19.32 -6.65 19.64
CA ILE A 72 -18.58 -7.39 18.62
C ILE A 72 -19.28 -7.28 17.27
N TYR A 73 -20.60 -7.50 17.23
CA TYR A 73 -21.40 -7.36 16.01
C TYR A 73 -21.40 -5.92 15.47
N ALA A 74 -21.51 -4.92 16.35
CA ALA A 74 -21.50 -3.52 15.96
C ALA A 74 -20.16 -3.11 15.33
N VAL A 75 -19.02 -3.53 15.90
CA VAL A 75 -17.69 -3.24 15.34
C VAL A 75 -17.49 -3.94 13.98
N ASP A 76 -17.86 -5.22 13.86
CA ASP A 76 -17.76 -5.96 12.59
C ASP A 76 -18.61 -5.31 11.48
N THR A 77 -19.83 -4.91 11.83
CA THR A 77 -20.75 -4.25 10.91
C THR A 77 -20.24 -2.87 10.52
N ALA A 78 -19.81 -2.06 11.49
CA ALA A 78 -19.28 -0.72 11.23
C ALA A 78 -18.06 -0.76 10.31
N PHE A 79 -17.11 -1.67 10.57
CA PHE A 79 -15.97 -1.88 9.69
C PHE A 79 -16.41 -2.25 8.27
N SER A 80 -17.34 -3.21 8.14
CA SER A 80 -17.82 -3.66 6.84
C SER A 80 -18.52 -2.56 6.04
N VAL A 81 -19.33 -1.75 6.70
CA VAL A 81 -20.04 -0.61 6.09
C VAL A 81 -19.04 0.47 5.65
N ILE A 82 -18.12 0.86 6.54
CA ILE A 82 -17.10 1.88 6.22
C ILE A 82 -16.23 1.40 5.06
N PHE A 83 -15.78 0.15 5.08
CA PHE A 83 -15.00 -0.42 4.00
C PHE A 83 -15.79 -0.42 2.68
N LEU A 84 -17.06 -0.85 2.70
CA LEU A 84 -17.90 -0.86 1.50
C LEU A 84 -18.09 0.54 0.92
N LEU A 85 -18.27 1.56 1.77
CA LEU A 85 -18.37 2.96 1.35
C LEU A 85 -17.07 3.44 0.69
N ILE A 86 -15.91 3.18 1.29
CA ILE A 86 -14.60 3.53 0.72
C ILE A 86 -14.40 2.79 -0.60
N PHE A 87 -14.68 1.49 -0.63
CA PHE A 87 -14.55 0.66 -1.82
C PHE A 87 -15.45 1.16 -2.96
N ALA A 88 -16.72 1.41 -2.68
CA ALA A 88 -17.67 1.92 -3.66
C ALA A 88 -17.24 3.30 -4.18
N PHE A 89 -16.78 4.19 -3.31
CA PHE A 89 -16.25 5.49 -3.70
C PHE A 89 -15.05 5.34 -4.64
N VAL A 90 -14.05 4.52 -4.28
CA VAL A 90 -12.85 4.29 -5.10
C VAL A 90 -13.22 3.65 -6.44
N ALA A 91 -14.09 2.64 -6.44
CA ALA A 91 -14.54 1.96 -7.65
C ALA A 91 -15.32 2.91 -8.58
N MET A 92 -16.28 3.68 -8.05
CA MET A 92 -17.03 4.67 -8.82
C MET A 92 -16.10 5.74 -9.40
N HIS A 93 -15.19 6.27 -8.58
CA HIS A 93 -14.21 7.26 -9.00
C HIS A 93 -13.28 6.74 -10.11
N SER A 94 -12.85 5.48 -9.99
CA SER A 94 -12.04 4.80 -11.00
C SER A 94 -12.79 4.65 -12.33
N VAL A 95 -14.07 4.30 -12.27
CA VAL A 95 -14.90 4.08 -13.46
C VAL A 95 -15.28 5.40 -14.14
N THR A 96 -15.67 6.43 -13.40
CA THR A 96 -16.08 7.73 -13.95
C THR A 96 -14.95 8.46 -14.65
N LYS A 97 -13.71 8.32 -14.16
CA LYS A 97 -12.51 8.86 -14.83
C LYS A 97 -12.34 8.28 -16.24
N THR A 98 -12.47 6.97 -16.38
CA THR A 98 -12.30 6.23 -17.65
C THR A 98 -13.35 6.63 -18.69
N PHE A 99 -14.55 7.04 -18.27
CA PHE A 99 -15.58 7.55 -19.18
C PHE A 99 -15.31 8.98 -19.66
N HIS A 100 -14.80 9.87 -18.80
CA HIS A 100 -14.57 11.28 -19.15
C HIS A 100 -13.35 11.50 -20.06
N LEU A 101 -12.33 10.65 -19.97
CA LEU A 101 -11.12 10.73 -20.82
C LEU A 101 -11.40 10.55 -22.33
N LYS A 102 -12.59 10.10 -22.73
CA LYS A 102 -12.99 9.93 -24.14
C LYS A 102 -13.56 11.18 -24.81
N ASN A 103 -14.03 12.17 -24.04
CA ASN A 103 -14.54 13.43 -24.58
C ASN A 103 -13.46 14.50 -24.43
N LYS A 104 -12.47 14.49 -25.33
CA LYS A 104 -11.40 15.50 -25.37
C LYS A 104 -11.91 16.79 -25.99
N ASP A 105 -11.97 17.86 -25.20
CA ASP A 105 -11.89 19.23 -25.73
C ASP A 105 -10.42 19.66 -25.70
N PRO A 106 -9.75 19.85 -26.86
CA PRO A 106 -8.34 20.23 -26.94
C PRO A 106 -8.03 21.64 -26.40
N LEU A 107 -9.05 22.47 -26.14
CA LEU A 107 -8.87 23.84 -25.63
C LEU A 107 -9.03 23.96 -24.10
N TYR A 108 -9.49 22.91 -23.42
CA TYR A 108 -9.78 22.89 -21.99
C TYR A 108 -9.03 21.74 -21.31
N ASP A 109 -7.71 21.84 -21.23
CA ASP A 109 -6.88 20.80 -20.61
C ASP A 109 -6.79 20.90 -19.07
N ILE A 110 -7.92 21.23 -18.44
CA ILE A 110 -8.10 21.09 -16.98
C ILE A 110 -7.88 19.62 -16.58
N PHE A 111 -8.11 18.70 -17.51
CA PHE A 111 -7.95 17.27 -17.31
C PHE A 111 -6.49 16.81 -17.25
N PHE A 112 -5.52 17.49 -17.87
CA PHE A 112 -4.08 17.21 -17.69
C PHE A 112 -3.64 17.45 -16.24
N ASP A 113 -3.99 18.61 -15.68
CA ASP A 113 -3.68 18.94 -14.28
C ASP A 113 -4.52 18.11 -13.30
N ASN A 114 -5.78 17.79 -13.65
CA ASN A 114 -6.65 16.98 -12.80
C ASN A 114 -6.27 15.49 -12.83
N GLU A 115 -5.82 14.95 -13.97
CA GLU A 115 -5.27 13.60 -14.05
C GLU A 115 -4.00 13.49 -13.22
N TYR A 116 -3.12 14.49 -13.28
CA TYR A 116 -1.94 14.57 -12.42
C TYR A 116 -2.29 14.62 -10.92
N ILE A 117 -3.12 15.59 -10.51
CA ILE A 117 -3.52 15.75 -9.11
C ILE A 117 -4.23 14.48 -8.65
N HIS A 118 -5.12 13.92 -9.46
CA HIS A 118 -5.86 12.73 -9.10
C HIS A 118 -4.96 11.50 -8.98
N LEU A 119 -4.04 11.28 -9.90
CA LEU A 119 -3.12 10.14 -9.88
C LEU A 119 -2.16 10.23 -8.69
N TRP A 120 -1.58 11.40 -8.44
CA TRP A 120 -0.70 11.66 -7.31
C TRP A 120 -1.45 11.59 -5.96
N LEU A 121 -2.61 12.25 -5.85
CA LEU A 121 -3.44 12.27 -4.65
C LEU A 121 -4.03 10.88 -4.34
N SER A 122 -4.48 10.13 -5.34
CA SER A 122 -5.01 8.78 -5.14
C SER A 122 -3.95 7.83 -4.58
N HIS A 123 -2.71 7.90 -5.09
CA HIS A 123 -1.62 7.08 -4.56
C HIS A 123 -1.21 7.50 -3.15
N ILE A 124 -1.21 8.80 -2.85
CA ILE A 124 -1.00 9.28 -1.48
C ILE A 124 -2.11 8.81 -0.56
N VAL A 125 -3.37 9.00 -0.94
CA VAL A 125 -4.52 8.59 -0.11
C VAL A 125 -4.51 7.07 0.09
N MET A 126 -4.24 6.28 -0.95
CA MET A 126 -4.13 4.83 -0.84
C MET A 126 -2.95 4.42 0.05
N ALA A 127 -1.76 4.98 -0.17
CA ALA A 127 -0.56 4.64 0.59
C ALA A 127 -0.70 5.07 2.06
N VAL A 128 -0.97 6.34 2.30
CA VAL A 128 -1.11 6.91 3.64
C VAL A 128 -2.30 6.30 4.36
N GLY A 129 -3.43 6.14 3.69
CA GLY A 129 -4.62 5.49 4.25
C GLY A 129 -4.34 4.05 4.67
N SER A 130 -3.71 3.26 3.80
CA SER A 130 -3.34 1.86 4.12
C SER A 130 -2.35 1.81 5.30
N LEU A 131 -1.30 2.64 5.30
CA LEU A 131 -0.35 2.69 6.41
C LEU A 131 -1.02 3.12 7.72
N SER A 132 -1.97 4.05 7.66
CA SER A 132 -2.70 4.56 8.82
C SER A 132 -3.61 3.48 9.42
N ILE A 133 -4.36 2.75 8.57
CA ILE A 133 -5.21 1.64 9.00
C ILE A 133 -4.37 0.53 9.64
N LEU A 134 -3.28 0.11 8.99
CA LEU A 134 -2.41 -0.93 9.53
C LEU A 134 -1.75 -0.50 10.85
N THR A 135 -1.38 0.78 10.96
CA THR A 135 -0.85 1.36 12.20
C THR A 135 -1.91 1.37 13.30
N ALA A 136 -3.15 1.75 13.00
CA ALA A 136 -4.23 1.73 13.96
C ALA A 136 -4.51 0.31 14.47
N ILE A 137 -4.54 -0.69 13.58
CA ILE A 137 -4.72 -2.10 13.95
C ILE A 137 -3.56 -2.59 14.84
N SER A 138 -2.32 -2.24 14.47
CA SER A 138 -1.12 -2.52 15.28
C SER A 138 -1.21 -1.93 16.68
N PHE A 139 -1.67 -0.68 16.80
CA PHE A 139 -1.82 -0.02 18.08
C PHE A 139 -2.94 -0.67 18.89
N ILE A 140 -4.10 -0.94 18.29
CA ILE A 140 -5.21 -1.65 18.93
C ILE A 140 -4.74 -2.98 19.55
N ASN A 141 -3.84 -3.70 18.87
CA ASN A 141 -3.27 -4.94 19.39
C ASN A 141 -2.46 -4.78 20.70
N LEU A 142 -1.96 -3.59 21.02
CA LEU A 142 -1.33 -3.32 22.32
C LEU A 142 -2.34 -3.39 23.48
N TRP A 143 -3.56 -2.91 23.26
CA TRP A 143 -4.63 -2.95 24.26
C TRP A 143 -5.44 -4.25 24.21
N LEU A 144 -5.53 -4.85 23.03
CA LEU A 144 -6.25 -6.10 22.75
C LEU A 144 -5.26 -7.17 22.29
N PRO A 145 -4.54 -7.82 23.22
CA PRO A 145 -3.61 -8.89 22.88
C PRO A 145 -4.35 -10.06 22.23
N LEU A 146 -3.71 -10.66 21.22
CA LEU A 146 -4.22 -11.85 20.54
C LEU A 146 -4.04 -13.07 21.45
N ASN A 147 -5.07 -13.90 21.56
CA ASN A 147 -4.95 -15.17 22.27
C ASN A 147 -4.37 -16.28 21.38
N TRP A 148 -3.24 -15.99 20.72
CA TRP A 148 -2.56 -16.92 19.83
C TRP A 148 -1.42 -17.62 20.55
N MET A 149 -1.50 -18.95 20.61
CA MET A 149 -0.38 -19.81 21.03
C MET A 149 0.39 -20.23 19.77
N VAL A 150 1.40 -19.44 19.41
CA VAL A 150 2.31 -19.73 18.30
C VAL A 150 3.67 -20.09 18.88
N ASP A 151 4.31 -21.11 18.30
CA ASP A 151 5.67 -21.49 18.66
C ASP A 151 6.65 -20.32 18.41
N ASN A 152 7.66 -20.19 19.28
CA ASN A 152 8.64 -19.10 19.23
C ASN A 152 9.38 -19.07 17.88
N GLY A 153 9.72 -20.22 17.31
CA GLY A 153 10.41 -20.29 16.01
C GLY A 153 9.55 -19.73 14.88
N ILE A 154 8.26 -20.08 14.87
CA ILE A 154 7.29 -19.55 13.90
C ILE A 154 7.10 -18.05 14.09
N PHE A 155 7.05 -17.57 15.34
CA PHE A 155 6.92 -16.15 15.63
C PHE A 155 8.14 -15.35 15.14
N ILE A 156 9.36 -15.80 15.38
CA ILE A 156 10.58 -15.13 14.88
C ILE A 156 10.65 -15.17 13.34
N PHE A 157 10.29 -16.29 12.73
CA PHE A 157 10.17 -16.37 11.26
C PHE A 157 9.15 -15.34 10.74
N PHE A 158 8.01 -15.22 11.39
CA PHE A 158 6.97 -14.24 11.05
C PHE A 158 7.50 -12.79 11.14
N LEU A 159 8.26 -12.44 12.17
CA LEU A 159 8.90 -11.12 12.28
C LEU A 159 9.96 -10.87 11.19
N THR A 160 10.67 -11.92 10.80
CA THR A 160 11.65 -11.85 9.69
C THR A 160 10.95 -11.59 8.37
N VAL A 161 9.84 -12.29 8.10
CA VAL A 161 9.00 -12.02 6.92
C VAL A 161 8.48 -10.59 6.94
N ALA A 162 8.02 -10.10 8.10
CA ALA A 162 7.55 -8.72 8.27
C ALA A 162 8.58 -7.67 7.82
N PHE A 163 9.84 -7.88 8.21
CA PHE A 163 10.94 -7.00 7.81
C PHE A 163 11.10 -6.92 6.28
N PHE A 164 11.05 -8.06 5.59
CA PHE A 164 11.13 -8.11 4.12
C PHE A 164 9.86 -7.58 3.44
N VAL A 165 8.69 -7.73 4.06
CA VAL A 165 7.46 -7.06 3.60
C VAL A 165 7.66 -5.54 3.65
N GLY A 166 8.32 -5.02 4.68
CA GLY A 166 8.76 -3.62 4.74
C GLY A 166 9.61 -3.18 3.54
N TRP A 167 10.56 -4.01 3.12
CA TRP A 167 11.35 -3.75 1.91
C TRP A 167 10.49 -3.74 0.65
N ALA A 168 9.59 -4.71 0.51
CA ALA A 168 8.69 -4.80 -0.63
C ALA A 168 7.77 -3.56 -0.72
N ILE A 169 7.22 -3.10 0.40
CA ILE A 169 6.39 -1.88 0.48
C ILE A 169 7.20 -0.66 0.03
N TYR A 170 8.42 -0.49 0.55
CA TYR A 170 9.28 0.61 0.14
C TYR A 170 9.60 0.57 -1.37
N MET A 171 9.90 -0.61 -1.90
CA MET A 171 10.14 -0.80 -3.34
C MET A 171 8.90 -0.50 -4.17
N ALA A 172 7.71 -0.87 -3.69
CA ALA A 172 6.46 -0.52 -4.36
C ALA A 172 6.26 1.00 -4.41
N PHE A 173 6.62 1.73 -3.35
CA PHE A 173 6.62 3.20 -3.39
C PHE A 173 7.64 3.78 -4.37
N GLU A 174 8.86 3.24 -4.42
CA GLU A 174 9.88 3.69 -5.40
C GLU A 174 9.44 3.43 -6.84
N LEU A 175 8.74 2.31 -7.09
CA LEU A 175 8.16 2.01 -8.39
C LEU A 175 6.98 2.92 -8.73
N ALA A 176 6.25 3.39 -7.72
CA ALA A 176 5.15 4.34 -7.87
C ALA A 176 5.62 5.81 -7.96
N ASP A 177 6.90 6.12 -7.79
CA ASP A 177 7.39 7.51 -7.78
C ASP A 177 7.39 8.15 -9.18
N PRO A 178 6.68 9.27 -9.41
CA PRO A 178 6.77 10.03 -10.66
C PRO A 178 8.14 10.73 -10.77
N LYS A 179 9.11 10.06 -11.38
CA LYS A 179 10.48 10.60 -11.57
C LYS A 179 10.56 11.83 -12.49
N LEU A 180 9.51 12.14 -13.24
CA LEU A 180 9.46 13.29 -14.16
C LEU A 180 9.27 14.65 -13.47
N GLN A 181 8.98 14.67 -12.15
CA GLN A 181 8.60 15.89 -11.45
C GLN A 181 9.67 16.36 -10.44
N LYS A 182 10.12 17.61 -10.62
CA LYS A 182 11.24 18.19 -9.85
C LYS A 182 10.84 18.84 -8.51
N ARG A 183 9.55 19.15 -8.27
CA ARG A 183 9.15 20.05 -7.15
C ARG A 183 8.71 19.34 -5.87
N VAL A 184 7.97 18.22 -5.94
CA VAL A 184 7.57 17.43 -4.75
C VAL A 184 7.66 15.94 -5.09
N SER A 185 8.73 15.26 -4.64
CA SER A 185 8.88 13.83 -4.89
C SER A 185 8.01 13.04 -3.90
N PHE A 186 7.07 12.27 -4.41
CA PHE A 186 6.23 11.34 -3.64
C PHE A 186 7.08 10.50 -2.67
N MET A 187 8.26 10.06 -3.09
CA MET A 187 9.19 9.31 -2.23
C MET A 187 9.71 10.08 -1.00
N ARG A 188 9.88 11.40 -1.07
CA ARG A 188 10.26 12.18 0.12
C ARG A 188 9.14 12.17 1.15
N LEU A 189 7.89 12.34 0.69
CA LEU A 189 6.71 12.26 1.56
C LEU A 189 6.58 10.87 2.17
N MET A 190 6.69 9.80 1.36
CA MET A 190 6.59 8.43 1.87
C MET A 190 7.69 8.09 2.89
N LYS A 191 8.94 8.51 2.66
CA LYS A 191 10.03 8.36 3.64
C LYS A 191 9.74 9.07 4.96
N LEU A 192 9.20 10.29 4.89
CA LEU A 192 8.81 11.05 6.08
C LEU A 192 7.71 10.30 6.85
N ILE A 193 6.65 9.86 6.16
CA ILE A 193 5.53 9.16 6.78
C ILE A 193 5.98 7.85 7.41
N ILE A 194 6.78 7.04 6.70
CA ILE A 194 7.35 5.79 7.25
C ILE A 194 8.17 6.07 8.50
N GLY A 195 9.03 7.11 8.49
CA GLY A 195 9.85 7.49 9.63
C GLY A 195 9.02 7.97 10.83
N VAL A 196 7.97 8.77 10.60
CA VAL A 196 7.04 9.22 11.64
C VAL A 196 6.31 8.02 12.24
N VAL A 197 5.76 7.12 11.42
CA VAL A 197 5.04 5.94 11.89
C VAL A 197 5.95 4.99 12.68
N LEU A 198 7.19 4.77 12.22
CA LEU A 198 8.17 3.99 12.98
C LEU A 198 8.46 4.65 14.34
N SER A 199 8.64 5.97 14.37
CA SER A 199 8.89 6.71 15.60
C SER A 199 7.73 6.55 16.59
N LEU A 200 6.49 6.61 16.11
CA LEU A 200 5.31 6.34 16.96
C LEU A 200 5.32 4.92 17.53
N HIS A 201 5.70 3.90 16.76
CA HIS A 201 5.83 2.53 17.27
C HIS A 201 6.93 2.42 18.34
N ILE A 202 8.07 3.09 18.15
CA ILE A 202 9.16 3.11 19.14
C ILE A 202 8.71 3.81 20.44
N ILE A 203 8.01 4.93 20.35
CA ILE A 203 7.48 5.65 21.51
C ILE A 203 6.47 4.77 22.26
N LEU A 204 5.53 4.14 21.55
CA LEU A 204 4.56 3.24 22.17
C LEU A 204 5.21 2.00 22.78
N PHE A 205 6.26 1.45 22.15
CA PHE A 205 7.06 0.39 22.75
C PHE A 205 7.68 0.84 24.09
N ALA A 206 8.24 2.05 24.15
CA ALA A 206 8.85 2.58 25.37
C ALA A 206 7.82 2.84 26.49
N ILE A 207 6.61 3.27 26.15
CA ILE A 207 5.53 3.56 27.12
C ILE A 207 4.83 2.29 27.60
N MET A 208 4.47 1.40 26.67
CA MET A 208 3.60 0.25 26.93
C MET A 208 4.38 -1.04 27.23
N THR A 209 5.67 -1.07 26.91
CA THR A 209 6.59 -2.20 27.14
C THR A 209 6.02 -3.58 26.77
N PRO A 210 5.42 -3.75 25.56
CA PRO A 210 4.82 -5.03 25.17
C PRO A 210 5.89 -6.13 25.16
N SER A 211 5.53 -7.31 25.65
CA SER A 211 6.45 -8.45 25.63
C SER A 211 6.68 -8.92 24.19
N LEU A 212 7.87 -9.46 23.91
CA LEU A 212 8.18 -10.08 22.62
C LEU A 212 7.49 -11.45 22.53
N SER A 213 6.18 -11.43 22.27
CA SER A 213 5.32 -12.63 22.24
C SER A 213 4.29 -12.56 21.11
N SER A 214 3.73 -13.73 20.75
CA SER A 214 2.70 -13.86 19.71
C SER A 214 1.38 -13.15 20.04
N GLN A 215 1.19 -12.74 21.29
CA GLN A 215 0.01 -11.97 21.70
C GLN A 215 0.02 -10.55 21.10
N TYR A 216 1.21 -9.98 20.93
CA TYR A 216 1.41 -8.66 20.32
C TYR A 216 1.90 -8.78 18.87
N ALA A 217 1.52 -9.85 18.18
CA ALA A 217 2.06 -10.19 16.86
C ALA A 217 1.82 -9.10 15.81
N LEU A 218 0.67 -8.41 15.82
CA LEU A 218 0.38 -7.35 14.85
C LEU A 218 1.26 -6.12 15.12
N PHE A 219 1.45 -5.77 16.40
CA PHE A 219 2.34 -4.69 16.80
C PHE A 219 3.77 -4.94 16.36
N TRP A 220 4.31 -6.14 16.67
CA TRP A 220 5.67 -6.50 16.31
C TRP A 220 5.87 -6.64 14.80
N PHE A 221 4.88 -7.19 14.08
CA PHE A 221 4.92 -7.29 12.63
C PHE A 221 5.03 -5.91 11.99
N MET A 222 4.15 -4.97 12.36
CA MET A 222 4.16 -3.63 11.79
C MET A 222 5.44 -2.87 12.18
N THR A 223 5.92 -3.00 13.41
CA THR A 223 7.19 -2.43 13.85
C THR A 223 8.35 -2.92 12.97
N MET A 224 8.44 -4.23 12.73
CA MET A 224 9.49 -4.82 11.89
C MET A 224 9.36 -4.42 10.42
N ALA A 225 8.14 -4.33 9.89
CA ALA A 225 7.89 -3.84 8.53
C ALA A 225 8.32 -2.37 8.36
N PHE A 226 7.95 -1.48 9.30
CA PHE A 226 8.37 -0.08 9.25
C PHE A 226 9.86 0.10 9.48
N PHE A 227 10.47 -0.74 10.32
CA PHE A 227 11.92 -0.77 10.51
C PHE A 227 12.63 -1.17 9.21
N GLY A 228 12.18 -2.25 8.55
CA GLY A 228 12.71 -2.68 7.26
C GLY A 228 12.57 -1.60 6.17
N ALA A 229 11.38 -1.01 6.04
CA ALA A 229 11.12 0.07 5.08
C ALA A 229 12.00 1.31 5.35
N SER A 230 12.17 1.69 6.62
CA SER A 230 13.02 2.82 7.01
C SER A 230 14.50 2.55 6.73
N LEU A 231 14.98 1.35 7.03
CA LEU A 231 16.36 0.96 6.76
C LEU A 231 16.66 1.03 5.26
N LEU A 232 15.74 0.53 4.43
CA LEU A 232 15.87 0.59 2.98
C LEU A 232 15.85 2.04 2.48
N GLY A 233 14.93 2.86 2.99
CA GLY A 233 14.82 4.29 2.66
C GLY A 233 16.03 5.13 3.07
N PHE A 234 16.67 4.79 4.19
CA PHE A 234 17.93 5.40 4.61
C PHE A 234 19.09 4.95 3.71
N SER A 235 19.12 3.67 3.36
CA SER A 235 20.16 3.09 2.50
C SER A 235 20.13 3.69 1.09
N THR A 236 18.95 3.95 0.53
CA THR A 236 18.80 4.61 -0.79
C THR A 236 19.23 6.07 -0.77
N TYR A 237 19.13 6.75 0.37
CA TYR A 237 19.58 8.13 0.54
C TYR A 237 21.11 8.22 0.68
N LYS A 238 21.71 7.34 1.51
CA LYS A 238 23.13 7.43 1.88
C LYS A 238 24.09 6.74 0.89
N SER A 239 23.66 5.67 0.22
CA SER A 239 24.55 4.83 -0.61
C SER A 239 24.26 4.99 -2.10
N ILE A 240 25.21 5.59 -2.83
CA ILE A 240 25.16 5.70 -4.30
C ILE A 240 25.12 4.31 -4.95
N ARG A 241 25.90 3.35 -4.42
CA ARG A 241 25.93 1.97 -4.93
C ARG A 241 24.57 1.28 -4.77
N PHE A 242 23.93 1.46 -3.61
CA PHE A 242 22.63 0.87 -3.33
C PHE A 242 21.52 1.51 -4.17
N LYS A 243 21.56 2.84 -4.31
CA LYS A 243 20.68 3.59 -5.22
C LYS A 243 20.85 3.14 -6.67
N SER A 244 22.07 2.92 -7.12
CA SER A 244 22.37 2.39 -8.46
C SER A 244 21.81 0.97 -8.66
N TRP A 245 21.94 0.10 -7.67
CA TRP A 245 21.38 -1.25 -7.72
C TRP A 245 19.84 -1.25 -7.78
N ILE A 246 19.17 -0.47 -6.93
CA ILE A 246 17.71 -0.28 -7.00
C ILE A 246 17.31 0.30 -8.34
N ASN A 247 18.01 1.33 -8.80
CA ASN A 247 17.79 1.88 -10.13
C ASN A 247 18.01 0.85 -11.22
N SER A 248 18.94 -0.10 -11.09
CA SER A 248 19.11 -1.18 -12.08
C SER A 248 17.94 -2.15 -12.08
N LEU A 249 17.34 -2.44 -10.92
CA LEU A 249 16.14 -3.26 -10.82
C LEU A 249 14.91 -2.54 -11.41
N VAL A 250 14.80 -1.23 -11.16
CA VAL A 250 13.68 -0.38 -11.59
C VAL A 250 13.80 0.06 -13.05
N ASN A 251 15.01 0.37 -13.53
CA ASN A 251 15.28 0.95 -14.86
C ASN A 251 15.44 -0.10 -15.97
N ASN A 252 14.99 -1.34 -15.74
CA ASN A 252 14.93 -2.31 -16.82
C ASN A 252 14.02 -1.73 -17.92
N LYS A 253 14.58 -1.44 -19.11
CA LYS A 253 14.00 -0.57 -20.19
C LYS A 253 12.52 -0.79 -20.53
N LEU A 254 11.98 -1.97 -20.21
CA LEU A 254 10.57 -2.31 -20.38
C LEU A 254 9.63 -1.53 -19.42
N ILE A 255 10.09 -1.25 -18.20
CA ILE A 255 9.30 -0.59 -17.16
C ILE A 255 9.24 0.92 -17.44
N TYR A 256 10.36 1.53 -17.84
CA TYR A 256 10.42 2.98 -18.16
C TYR A 256 9.53 3.40 -19.32
N LYS A 257 9.34 2.53 -20.33
CA LYS A 257 8.44 2.81 -21.46
C LYS A 257 6.95 2.88 -21.04
N ASN A 258 6.63 2.39 -19.84
CA ASN A 258 5.28 2.33 -19.28
C ASN A 258 5.16 3.10 -17.92
N LEU A 259 6.19 3.85 -17.50
CA LEU A 259 6.27 4.52 -16.18
C LEU A 259 5.90 6.01 -16.20
N GLY A 260 5.68 6.61 -17.37
CA GLY A 260 5.00 7.90 -17.39
C GLY A 260 3.55 7.68 -16.98
N TRP A 261 3.07 8.48 -16.03
CA TRP A 261 1.71 8.36 -15.55
C TRP A 261 0.72 8.66 -16.68
N GLY A 262 -0.15 7.69 -17.00
CA GLY A 262 -1.22 7.82 -17.98
C GLY A 262 -0.86 7.37 -19.40
N GLU A 263 -1.88 7.06 -20.20
CA GLU A 263 -1.74 6.66 -21.61
C GLU A 263 -1.18 7.78 -22.51
N ASN A 264 -1.11 9.01 -22.00
CA ASN A 264 -0.72 10.21 -22.75
C ASN A 264 0.66 10.75 -22.35
N ILE A 265 1.67 9.89 -22.15
CA ILE A 265 3.06 10.29 -21.83
C ILE A 265 3.60 11.34 -22.81
N ALA A 266 3.19 11.26 -24.08
CA ALA A 266 3.56 12.20 -25.14
C ALA A 266 3.15 13.66 -24.85
N LEU A 267 2.15 13.90 -24.00
CA LEU A 267 1.76 15.26 -23.58
C LEU A 267 2.83 15.92 -22.69
N PHE A 268 3.64 15.12 -21.97
CA PHE A 268 4.67 15.62 -21.06
C PHE A 268 6.03 15.86 -21.75
N ASP A 269 6.31 15.19 -22.87
CA ASP A 269 7.55 15.37 -23.64
C ASP A 269 7.56 16.69 -24.44
N HIS A 270 6.39 17.16 -24.90
CA HIS A 270 6.32 18.36 -25.74
C HIS A 270 6.73 19.64 -25.00
N HIS A 271 6.47 19.74 -23.70
CA HIS A 271 6.83 20.91 -22.91
C HIS A 271 8.34 21.01 -22.61
N GLN A 272 9.05 19.88 -22.51
CA GLN A 272 10.51 19.90 -22.34
C GLN A 272 11.22 20.33 -23.63
N SER A 273 10.70 19.91 -24.80
CA SER A 273 11.28 20.27 -26.09
C SER A 273 11.14 21.76 -26.45
N SER A 274 10.12 22.45 -25.93
CA SER A 274 9.90 23.88 -26.18
C SER A 274 10.70 24.77 -25.22
N GLU A 275 10.93 24.33 -23.98
CA GLU A 275 11.82 25.02 -23.04
C GLU A 275 13.31 24.85 -23.38
N GLU A 276 13.74 23.69 -23.90
CA GLU A 276 15.11 23.48 -24.38
C GLU A 276 15.40 24.17 -25.71
N LYS A 277 14.38 24.42 -26.55
CA LYS A 277 14.54 25.23 -27.77
C LYS A 277 14.59 26.73 -27.52
N ASN A 278 14.16 27.18 -26.34
CA ASN A 278 14.14 28.59 -25.93
C ASN A 278 15.24 28.94 -24.92
N LYS A 279 16.21 28.04 -24.71
CA LYS A 279 17.47 28.29 -23.97
C LYS A 279 18.65 28.10 -24.91
#